data_AF-A0A537MC98-F1
#
_entry.id   AF-A0A537MC98-F1
#
_cell.length_a   1.000
_cell.length_b   1.000
_cell.length_c   1.000
_cell.angle_alpha   90.00
_cell.angle_beta   90.00
_cell.angle_gamma   90.00
#
_symmetry.space_group_name_H-M   'P 1'
#
loop_
_entity.id
_entity.type
_entity.pdbx_description
1 polymer ?
#
loop_
_entity_poly.entity_id
_entity_poly.type
_entity_poly.pdbx_seq_one_letter_code
_entity_poly.pdbx_strand_id
1 'polypeptide(L)'
;YLLSVDAILSVDVGAKVKPGDILARISTESAKTRDITGGLPRVAELFEARKPKDAAIIAEIAGTIRFGRDYKNKRRISIEPADKTEEPREYLIPKGKHIHLQDGDIVEKGDFIVEGNPAPHDILAIKGIEELAAYLVNEIQEVYRLQGVLINDKHIEVIVRQMLQKVEVTDQGETDMISGEQVDKIEFDQINTKAREEGKKPATGTPVLLGITKASLQTRSFFSAASFQETTRVLTEAAVNGKVDPLEGLKENVIVGRLIPAGTGASMAKIREVAVKRDKLILDEREKQAAIVPAAPEVEPLALPPAE
;
A
#
# COMPACT_ATOMS: atom_id res chain seq x y z
N TYR A 1 25.89 6.92 37.26
CA TYR A 1 25.51 6.73 35.85
C TYR A 1 24.65 5.49 35.77
N LEU A 2 23.40 5.64 35.34
CA LEU A 2 22.54 4.49 35.04
C LEU A 2 23.03 3.89 33.72
N LEU A 3 23.34 2.59 33.71
CA LEU A 3 23.79 1.87 32.53
C LEU A 3 22.66 0.96 32.03
N SER A 4 22.59 0.78 30.71
CA SER A 4 21.64 -0.16 30.10
C SER A 4 21.99 -1.61 30.40
N VAL A 5 20.98 -2.47 30.34
CA VAL A 5 21.18 -3.94 30.42
C VAL A 5 22.14 -4.35 29.29
N ASP A 6 23.04 -5.31 29.58
CA ASP A 6 24.10 -5.80 28.68
C ASP A 6 25.29 -4.85 28.41
N ALA A 7 25.41 -3.73 29.13
CA ALA A 7 26.61 -2.90 29.08
C ALA A 7 27.84 -3.66 29.63
N ILE A 8 28.96 -3.60 28.90
CA ILE A 8 30.22 -4.22 29.32
C ILE A 8 31.04 -3.18 30.08
N LEU A 9 31.20 -3.39 31.38
CA LEU A 9 32.06 -2.55 32.22
C LEU A 9 33.52 -2.70 31.76
N SER A 10 34.18 -1.57 31.52
CA SER A 10 35.60 -1.52 31.12
C SER A 10 36.52 -1.20 32.31
N VAL A 11 35.95 -1.10 33.51
CA VAL A 11 36.65 -0.75 34.75
C VAL A 11 36.27 -1.72 35.87
N ASP A 12 37.25 -2.04 36.70
CA ASP A 12 37.07 -2.89 37.88
C ASP A 12 36.59 -2.08 39.10
N VAL A 13 35.95 -2.79 40.03
CA VAL A 13 35.47 -2.21 41.29
C VAL A 13 36.66 -1.70 42.11
N GLY A 14 36.66 -0.40 42.44
CA GLY A 14 37.72 0.25 43.22
C GLY A 14 38.82 0.93 42.39
N ALA A 15 38.74 0.88 41.06
CA ALA A 15 39.65 1.62 40.20
C ALA A 15 39.48 3.14 40.35
N LYS A 16 40.60 3.87 40.38
CA LYS A 16 40.59 5.34 40.32
C LYS A 16 40.44 5.79 38.87
N VAL A 17 39.37 6.55 38.60
CA VAL A 17 39.04 7.06 37.26
C VAL A 17 39.13 8.58 37.24
N LYS A 18 39.52 9.14 36.09
CA LYS A 18 39.62 10.58 35.82
C LYS A 18 38.50 11.05 34.89
N PRO A 19 38.20 12.36 34.85
CA PRO A 19 37.29 12.92 33.86
C PRO A 19 37.75 12.59 32.43
N GLY A 20 36.87 11.96 31.64
CA GLY A 20 37.16 11.51 30.27
C GLY A 20 37.46 10.01 30.14
N ASP A 21 37.61 9.27 31.24
CA ASP A 21 37.85 7.82 31.18
C ASP A 21 36.58 7.05 30.79
N ILE A 22 36.73 6.04 29.93
CA ILE A 22 35.64 5.17 29.46
C ILE A 22 35.32 4.14 30.55
N LEU A 23 34.16 4.28 31.20
CA LEU A 23 33.73 3.40 32.30
C LEU A 23 33.03 2.12 31.82
N ALA A 24 32.30 2.22 30.72
CA ALA A 24 31.57 1.11 30.13
C ALA A 24 31.53 1.27 28.61
N ARG A 25 31.51 0.15 27.91
CA ARG A 25 31.22 0.09 26.48
C ARG A 25 29.89 -0.61 26.30
N ILE A 26 29.03 -0.01 25.50
CA ILE A 26 27.81 -0.65 25.03
C ILE A 26 28.15 -1.11 23.63
N SER A 27 28.12 -2.43 23.40
CA SER A 27 28.24 -2.93 22.04
C SER A 27 26.99 -2.49 21.30
N THR A 28 27.12 -1.53 20.38
CA THR A 28 26.04 -1.21 19.46
C THR A 28 25.73 -2.47 18.66
N GLU A 29 24.46 -2.88 18.59
CA GLU A 29 24.07 -4.08 17.84
C GLU A 29 24.40 -3.96 16.34
N SER A 30 24.71 -2.77 15.86
CA SER A 30 25.29 -2.51 14.54
C SER A 30 26.59 -3.27 14.25
N ALA A 31 27.34 -3.69 15.27
CA ALA A 31 28.60 -4.41 15.13
C ALA A 31 28.45 -5.94 15.17
N LYS A 32 27.35 -6.47 15.73
CA LYS A 32 26.95 -7.85 15.44
C LYS A 32 26.33 -7.83 14.06
N THR A 33 26.57 -8.87 13.28
CA THR A 33 25.95 -9.10 11.96
C THR A 33 24.54 -8.53 12.00
N ARG A 34 24.24 -7.51 11.16
CA ARG A 34 22.85 -7.05 10.95
C ARG A 34 21.99 -8.30 10.95
N ASP A 35 20.82 -8.26 11.56
CA ASP A 35 19.97 -9.44 11.74
C ASP A 35 19.36 -9.92 10.40
N ILE A 36 20.21 -10.18 9.41
CA ILE A 36 19.97 -10.77 8.10
C ILE A 36 19.78 -12.30 8.27
N THR A 37 19.92 -12.83 9.50
CA THR A 37 19.80 -14.26 9.81
C THR A 37 18.41 -14.83 9.55
N GLY A 38 17.41 -13.96 9.36
CA GLY A 38 16.04 -14.39 9.13
C GLY A 38 15.79 -15.08 7.79
N GLY A 39 16.72 -15.03 6.82
CA GLY A 39 16.57 -15.72 5.53
C GLY A 39 15.19 -15.52 4.88
N LEU A 40 14.61 -16.58 4.33
CA LEU A 40 13.27 -16.56 3.73
C LEU A 40 12.14 -16.12 4.70
N PRO A 41 12.13 -16.54 6.00
CA PRO A 41 11.16 -16.02 6.98
C PRO A 41 11.09 -14.49 7.07
N ARG A 42 12.22 -13.79 6.96
CA ARG A 42 12.25 -12.32 6.97
C ARG A 42 11.56 -11.72 5.75
N VAL A 43 11.82 -12.29 4.58
CA VAL A 43 11.15 -11.88 3.32
C VAL A 43 9.64 -12.08 3.42
N ALA A 44 9.20 -13.20 3.99
CA ALA A 44 7.78 -13.47 4.21
C ALA A 44 7.14 -12.47 5.20
N GLU A 45 7.84 -12.10 6.26
CA GLU A 45 7.39 -11.08 7.21
C GLU A 45 7.19 -9.72 6.53
N LEU A 46 8.14 -9.31 5.68
CA LEU A 46 8.10 -8.06 4.93
C LEU A 46 6.94 -8.05 3.92
N PHE A 47 6.76 -9.11 3.13
CA PHE A 47 5.66 -9.21 2.16
C PHE A 47 4.27 -9.32 2.81
N GLU A 48 4.18 -9.79 4.04
CA GLU A 48 2.94 -9.78 4.80
C GLU A 48 2.74 -8.48 5.61
N ALA A 49 3.64 -7.50 5.45
CA ALA A 49 3.63 -6.23 6.18
C ALA A 49 3.49 -6.42 7.70
N ARG A 50 4.07 -7.49 8.26
CA ARG A 50 3.95 -7.79 9.69
C ARG A 50 4.79 -6.84 10.53
N LYS A 51 4.31 -6.53 11.73
CA LYS A 51 5.08 -5.76 12.70
C LYS A 51 6.22 -6.63 13.28
N PRO A 52 7.48 -6.18 13.23
CA PRO A 52 8.60 -6.92 13.79
C PRO A 52 8.46 -7.15 15.29
N LYS A 53 9.03 -8.27 15.77
CA LYS A 53 9.13 -8.57 17.21
C LYS A 53 9.96 -7.52 17.93
N ASP A 54 11.04 -7.10 17.29
CA ASP A 54 11.90 -6.01 17.74
C ASP A 54 11.66 -4.76 16.89
N ALA A 55 10.51 -4.13 17.10
CA ALA A 55 10.12 -2.94 16.36
C ALA A 55 10.92 -1.72 16.84
N ALA A 56 11.61 -1.07 15.90
CA ALA A 56 12.14 0.26 16.13
C ALA A 56 11.00 1.25 16.42
N ILE A 57 11.31 2.27 17.22
CA ILE A 57 10.40 3.39 17.48
C ILE A 57 10.96 4.60 16.76
N ILE A 58 10.16 5.16 15.86
CA ILE A 58 10.51 6.32 15.03
C ILE A 58 9.77 7.55 15.54
N ALA A 59 10.43 8.72 15.51
CA ALA A 59 9.83 10.01 15.82
C ALA A 59 8.77 10.39 14.77
N GLU A 60 7.54 10.63 15.21
CA GLU A 60 6.42 11.03 14.33
C GLU A 60 6.43 12.53 14.05
N ILE A 61 7.03 13.31 14.94
CA ILE A 61 7.16 14.77 14.87
C ILE A 61 8.62 15.17 15.14
N ALA A 62 9.02 16.32 14.60
CA ALA A 62 10.30 16.92 14.92
C ALA A 62 10.17 17.74 16.21
N GLY A 63 11.20 17.75 17.05
CA GLY A 63 11.13 18.47 18.32
C GLY A 63 12.25 18.14 19.29
N THR A 64 12.06 18.58 20.54
CA THR A 64 12.99 18.31 21.63
C THR A 64 12.50 17.15 22.48
N ILE A 65 13.40 16.22 22.80
CA ILE A 65 13.10 15.07 23.63
C ILE A 65 13.01 15.47 25.10
N ARG A 66 11.94 15.01 25.75
CA ARG A 66 11.74 15.10 27.20
C ARG A 66 11.50 13.73 27.81
N PHE A 67 12.24 13.43 28.87
CA PHE A 67 12.01 12.23 29.67
C PHE A 67 10.97 12.50 30.75
N GLY A 68 9.82 11.83 30.65
CA GLY A 68 8.75 11.91 31.62
C GLY A 68 8.95 10.97 32.81
N ARG A 69 7.98 10.96 33.73
CA ARG A 69 7.96 9.96 34.81
C ARG A 69 7.73 8.56 34.24
N ASP A 70 8.55 7.63 34.69
CA ASP A 70 8.38 6.21 34.38
C ASP A 70 6.97 5.73 34.74
N TYR A 71 6.42 4.89 33.87
CA TYR A 71 5.12 4.26 34.07
C TYR A 71 5.29 2.74 34.12
N LYS A 72 5.14 2.16 35.32
CA LYS A 72 5.38 0.73 35.56
C LYS A 72 6.78 0.32 35.07
N ASN A 73 6.87 -0.64 34.15
CA ASN A 73 8.11 -1.12 33.55
C ASN A 73 8.47 -0.42 32.22
N LYS A 74 7.84 0.72 31.92
CA LYS A 74 8.09 1.51 30.71
C LYS A 74 8.61 2.91 31.08
N ARG A 75 9.60 3.39 30.33
CA ARG A 75 10.05 4.78 30.33
C ARG A 75 9.12 5.60 29.45
N ARG A 76 8.75 6.79 29.89
CA ARG A 76 7.94 7.72 29.10
C ARG A 76 8.87 8.73 28.45
N ILE A 77 8.77 8.86 27.14
CA ILE A 77 9.46 9.89 26.37
C ILE A 77 8.40 10.72 25.67
N SER A 78 8.51 12.04 25.75
CA SER A 78 7.67 12.96 24.99
C SER A 78 8.53 13.79 24.05
N ILE A 79 8.09 13.96 22.81
CA ILE A 79 8.69 14.91 21.88
C ILE A 79 7.86 16.19 21.96
N GLU A 80 8.49 17.28 22.39
CA GLU A 80 7.90 18.61 22.40
C GLU A 80 8.25 19.33 21.08
N PRO A 81 7.27 19.63 20.22
CA PRO A 81 7.54 20.34 18.98
C PRO A 81 8.04 21.76 19.26
N ALA A 82 8.90 22.28 18.37
CA ALA A 82 9.37 23.66 18.47
C ALA A 82 8.22 24.66 18.28
N ASP A 83 7.27 24.30 17.41
CA ASP A 83 6.05 25.06 17.16
C ASP A 83 4.93 24.61 18.10
N LYS A 84 4.44 25.52 18.96
CA LYS A 84 3.39 25.25 19.97
C LYS A 84 1.99 24.97 19.37
N THR A 85 1.86 24.94 18.05
CA THR A 85 0.63 24.59 17.35
C THR A 85 0.42 23.08 17.27
N GLU A 86 1.48 22.29 17.36
CA GLU A 86 1.39 20.82 17.38
C GLU A 86 1.35 20.28 18.81
N GLU A 87 0.57 19.22 19.03
CA GLU A 87 0.50 18.56 20.33
C GLU A 87 1.74 17.68 20.57
N PRO A 88 2.31 17.67 21.80
CA PRO A 88 3.41 16.78 22.13
C PRO A 88 3.05 15.31 21.92
N ARG A 89 3.99 14.54 21.38
CA ARG A 89 3.79 13.10 21.12
C ARG A 89 4.48 12.27 22.18
N GLU A 90 3.73 11.39 22.83
CA GLU A 90 4.26 10.53 23.90
C GLU A 90 4.53 9.09 23.43
N TYR A 91 5.68 8.56 23.82
CA TYR A 91 6.15 7.21 23.55
C TYR A 91 6.39 6.46 24.86
N LEU A 92 5.92 5.22 24.92
CA LEU A 92 6.10 4.33 26.08
C LEU A 92 7.07 3.20 25.74
N ILE A 93 8.30 3.31 26.22
CA ILE A 93 9.40 2.44 25.82
C ILE A 93 9.74 1.46 26.94
N PRO A 94 9.77 0.13 26.70
CA PRO A 94 10.16 -0.84 27.72
C PRO A 94 11.53 -0.52 28.32
N LYS A 95 11.69 -0.61 29.65
CA LYS A 95 12.96 -0.28 30.34
C LYS A 95 14.16 -1.11 29.89
N GLY A 96 13.95 -2.29 29.31
CA GLY A 96 15.02 -3.14 28.76
C GLY A 96 15.58 -2.66 27.42
N LYS A 97 14.95 -1.69 26.75
CA LYS A 97 15.43 -1.16 25.47
C LYS A 97 16.44 -0.04 25.68
N HIS A 98 17.51 -0.07 24.90
CA HIS A 98 18.52 0.97 24.87
C HIS A 98 17.99 2.18 24.10
N ILE A 99 18.19 3.38 24.64
CA ILE A 99 17.86 4.66 24.01
C ILE A 99 19.17 5.43 23.97
N HIS A 100 19.60 5.84 22.79
CA HIS A 100 20.86 6.60 22.61
C HIS A 100 20.68 8.10 22.82
N LEU A 101 19.44 8.59 22.87
CA LEU A 101 19.06 9.99 23.01
C LEU A 101 19.00 10.42 24.49
N GLN A 102 19.33 11.69 24.73
CA GLN A 102 19.33 12.33 26.04
C GLN A 102 18.22 13.38 26.17
N ASP A 103 17.96 13.80 27.42
CA ASP A 103 16.97 14.85 27.69
C ASP A 103 17.46 16.19 27.13
N GLY A 104 16.65 16.82 26.28
CA GLY A 104 17.01 18.04 25.58
C GLY A 104 17.60 17.85 24.18
N ASP A 105 17.79 16.61 23.72
CA ASP A 105 18.22 16.36 22.34
C ASP A 105 17.14 16.75 21.33
N ILE A 106 17.57 17.26 20.18
CA ILE A 106 16.69 17.64 19.07
C ILE A 106 16.63 16.46 18.10
N VAL A 107 15.42 16.08 17.71
CA VAL A 107 15.16 15.02 16.73
C VAL A 107 14.32 15.53 15.58
N GLU A 108 14.59 14.99 14.39
CA GLU A 108 13.80 15.23 13.20
C GLU A 108 12.70 14.16 13.05
N LYS A 109 11.68 14.49 12.26
CA LYS A 109 10.63 13.53 11.92
C LYS A 109 11.24 12.37 11.14
N GLY A 110 11.08 11.15 11.63
CA GLY A 110 11.65 9.96 11.00
C GLY A 110 12.94 9.44 11.67
N ASP A 111 13.45 10.10 12.71
CA ASP A 111 14.60 9.64 13.47
C ASP A 111 14.26 8.47 14.39
N PHE A 112 15.24 7.59 14.60
CA PHE A 112 15.08 6.43 15.47
C PHE A 112 15.26 6.84 16.94
N ILE A 113 14.20 6.68 17.73
CA ILE A 113 14.26 6.82 19.19
C ILE A 113 14.86 5.56 19.83
N VAL A 114 14.47 4.41 19.29
CA VAL A 114 14.96 3.09 19.70
C VAL A 114 15.40 2.34 18.46
N GLU A 115 16.61 1.78 18.53
CA GLU A 115 17.18 0.94 17.48
C GLU A 115 16.38 -0.36 17.33
N GLY A 116 16.25 -0.84 16.09
CA GLY A 116 15.49 -2.03 15.77
C GLY A 116 15.00 -2.02 14.32
N ASN A 117 14.18 -3.00 13.96
CA ASN A 117 13.60 -3.10 12.63
C ASN A 117 12.35 -2.21 12.54
N PRO A 118 12.32 -1.18 11.69
CA PRO A 118 11.16 -0.31 11.62
C PRO A 118 9.95 -1.04 11.04
N ALA A 119 8.78 -0.79 11.62
CA ALA A 119 7.55 -1.38 11.12
C ALA A 119 7.14 -0.68 9.81
N PRO A 120 6.81 -1.42 8.73
CA PRO A 120 6.43 -0.83 7.45
C PRO A 120 5.28 0.19 7.54
N HIS A 121 4.30 -0.04 8.43
CA HIS A 121 3.19 0.88 8.66
C HIS A 121 3.64 2.22 9.24
N ASP A 122 4.62 2.21 10.15
CA ASP A 122 5.13 3.42 10.80
C ASP A 122 5.92 4.25 9.76
N ILE A 123 6.69 3.59 8.88
CA ILE A 123 7.39 4.25 7.76
C ILE A 123 6.39 4.91 6.82
N LEU A 124 5.30 4.22 6.45
CA LEU A 124 4.28 4.78 5.56
C LEU A 124 3.65 6.05 6.13
N ALA A 125 3.29 6.02 7.42
CA ALA A 125 2.62 7.13 8.09
C ALA A 125 3.55 8.35 8.26
N ILE A 126 4.84 8.11 8.53
CA ILE A 126 5.79 9.17 8.88
C ILE A 126 6.50 9.70 7.62
N LYS A 127 7.06 8.81 6.81
CA LYS A 127 7.94 9.13 5.67
C LYS A 127 7.24 9.05 4.31
N GLY A 128 6.10 8.36 4.22
CA GLY A 128 5.31 8.26 2.99
C GLY A 128 5.66 7.05 2.12
N ILE A 129 5.08 7.02 0.92
CA ILE A 129 5.09 5.85 0.02
C ILE A 129 6.47 5.58 -0.57
N GLU A 130 7.18 6.63 -1.02
CA GLU A 130 8.46 6.49 -1.72
C GLU A 130 9.52 5.88 -0.80
N GLU A 131 9.64 6.42 0.42
CA GLU A 131 10.54 5.94 1.46
C GLU A 131 10.20 4.52 1.91
N LEU A 132 8.91 4.18 2.05
CA LEU A 132 8.49 2.82 2.34
C LEU A 132 8.89 1.86 1.20
N ALA A 133 8.64 2.23 -0.05
CA ALA A 133 8.94 1.38 -1.19
C ALA A 133 10.44 1.12 -1.30
N ALA A 134 11.26 2.17 -1.16
CA ALA A 134 12.72 2.05 -1.12
C ALA A 134 13.19 1.16 0.03
N TYR A 135 12.62 1.32 1.23
CA TYR A 135 12.92 0.47 2.38
C TYR A 135 12.61 -1.00 2.12
N LEU A 136 11.39 -1.32 1.65
CA LEU A 136 10.98 -2.70 1.37
C LEU A 136 11.85 -3.35 0.29
N VAL A 137 12.14 -2.63 -0.79
CA VAL A 137 13.00 -3.12 -1.87
C VAL A 137 14.39 -3.42 -1.34
N ASN A 138 15.01 -2.48 -0.62
CA ASN A 138 16.36 -2.66 -0.09
C ASN A 138 16.45 -3.82 0.92
N GLU A 139 15.53 -3.90 1.88
CA GLU A 139 15.54 -4.96 2.89
C GLU A 139 15.36 -6.36 2.27
N ILE A 140 14.42 -6.52 1.34
CA ILE A 140 14.21 -7.81 0.66
C ILE A 140 15.44 -8.15 -0.19
N GLN A 141 15.98 -7.16 -0.91
CA GLN A 141 17.13 -7.32 -1.77
C GLN A 141 18.40 -7.70 -0.99
N GLU A 142 18.62 -7.14 0.20
CA GLU A 142 19.74 -7.51 1.07
C GLU A 142 19.68 -8.98 1.49
N VAL A 143 18.50 -9.51 1.80
CA VAL A 143 18.33 -10.93 2.14
C VAL A 143 18.68 -11.83 0.95
N TYR A 144 18.20 -11.50 -0.26
CA TYR A 144 18.54 -12.27 -1.46
C TYR A 144 20.03 -12.18 -1.82
N ARG A 145 20.63 -10.98 -1.71
CA ARG A 145 22.07 -10.78 -1.91
C ARG A 145 22.90 -11.59 -0.93
N LEU A 146 22.52 -11.65 0.35
CA LEU A 146 23.19 -12.46 1.36
C LEU A 146 23.12 -13.96 1.03
N GLN A 147 22.03 -14.41 0.42
CA GLN A 147 21.88 -15.79 -0.07
C GLN A 147 22.58 -16.05 -1.42
N GLY A 148 23.25 -15.04 -2.00
CA GLY A 148 23.94 -15.13 -3.28
C GLY A 148 23.02 -15.16 -4.50
N VAL A 149 21.73 -14.83 -4.33
CA VAL A 149 20.75 -14.79 -5.42
C VAL A 149 20.62 -13.35 -5.93
N LEU A 150 20.96 -13.12 -7.19
CA LEU A 150 20.83 -11.81 -7.83
C LEU A 150 19.43 -11.68 -8.43
N ILE A 151 18.63 -10.74 -7.91
CA ILE A 151 17.31 -10.36 -8.43
C ILE A 151 17.35 -8.88 -8.79
N ASN A 152 16.69 -8.50 -9.88
CA ASN A 152 16.56 -7.08 -10.23
C ASN A 152 15.43 -6.43 -9.41
N ASP A 153 15.68 -5.22 -8.92
CA ASP A 153 14.79 -4.47 -8.04
C ASP A 153 13.38 -4.30 -8.64
N LYS A 154 13.26 -4.21 -9.97
CA LYS A 154 11.96 -4.12 -10.69
C LYS A 154 10.98 -5.23 -10.33
N HIS A 155 11.47 -6.42 -10.00
CA HIS A 155 10.62 -7.55 -9.63
C HIS A 155 9.99 -7.36 -8.25
N ILE A 156 10.76 -6.81 -7.31
CA ILE A 156 10.31 -6.53 -5.96
C ILE A 156 9.37 -5.31 -5.98
N GLU A 157 9.70 -4.27 -6.75
CA GLU A 157 8.86 -3.08 -6.94
C GLU A 157 7.47 -3.43 -7.47
N VAL A 158 7.36 -4.38 -8.40
CA VAL A 158 6.06 -4.85 -8.90
C VAL A 158 5.22 -5.43 -7.76
N ILE A 159 5.82 -6.18 -6.83
CA ILE A 159 5.09 -6.75 -5.68
C ILE A 159 4.74 -5.66 -4.67
N VAL A 160 5.67 -4.76 -4.35
CA VAL A 160 5.45 -3.64 -3.43
C VAL A 160 4.33 -2.72 -3.94
N ARG A 161 4.27 -2.48 -5.26
CA ARG A 161 3.14 -1.78 -5.90
C ARG A 161 1.81 -2.47 -5.62
N GLN A 162 1.75 -3.81 -5.63
CA GLN A 162 0.54 -4.56 -5.31
C GLN A 162 0.12 -4.42 -3.84
N MET A 163 1.10 -4.30 -2.93
CA MET A 163 0.84 -4.10 -1.49
C MET A 163 0.28 -2.70 -1.17
N LEU A 164 0.48 -1.72 -2.07
CA LEU A 164 0.09 -0.31 -1.91
C LEU A 164 -1.09 0.10 -2.83
N GLN A 165 -1.89 -0.86 -3.31
CA GLN A 165 -3.00 -0.60 -4.23
C GLN A 165 -4.23 0.04 -3.58
N LYS A 166 -4.33 0.07 -2.24
CA LYS A 166 -5.53 0.53 -1.54
C LYS A 166 -5.32 1.87 -0.86
N VAL A 167 -6.39 2.65 -0.84
CA VAL A 167 -6.49 3.94 -0.14
C VAL A 167 -7.71 3.87 0.77
N GLU A 168 -7.55 4.27 2.02
CA GLU A 168 -8.65 4.42 2.97
C GLU A 168 -9.14 5.86 2.97
N VAL A 169 -10.44 6.04 2.74
CA VAL A 169 -11.05 7.37 2.64
C VAL A 169 -11.16 8.00 4.03
N THR A 170 -10.57 9.17 4.22
CA THR A 170 -10.61 9.91 5.50
C THR A 170 -11.69 10.98 5.53
N ASP A 171 -11.91 11.66 4.40
CA ASP A 171 -13.02 12.59 4.18
C ASP A 171 -13.59 12.30 2.80
N GLN A 172 -14.89 12.02 2.74
CA GLN A 172 -15.60 11.73 1.50
C GLN A 172 -15.82 12.99 0.63
N GLY A 173 -15.69 14.18 1.21
CA GLY A 173 -15.98 15.43 0.51
C GLY A 173 -17.40 15.45 -0.03
N GLU A 174 -17.55 15.74 -1.32
CA GLU A 174 -18.81 15.73 -2.06
C GLU A 174 -18.87 14.59 -3.10
N THR A 175 -18.11 13.52 -2.86
CA THR A 175 -18.10 12.31 -3.70
C THR A 175 -19.03 11.25 -3.12
N ASP A 176 -19.34 10.21 -3.91
CA ASP A 176 -20.17 9.07 -3.47
C ASP A 176 -19.41 8.05 -2.59
N MET A 177 -18.19 8.38 -2.15
CA MET A 177 -17.37 7.50 -1.32
C MET A 177 -17.79 7.53 0.15
N ILE A 178 -17.47 6.47 0.89
CA ILE A 178 -17.77 6.36 2.31
C ILE A 178 -16.49 6.52 3.13
N SER A 179 -16.54 7.37 4.16
CA SER A 179 -15.42 7.51 5.12
C SER A 179 -15.12 6.17 5.81
N GLY A 180 -13.84 5.79 5.84
CA GLY A 180 -13.34 4.51 6.39
C GLY A 180 -13.39 3.34 5.40
N GLU A 181 -13.94 3.53 4.20
CA GLU A 181 -13.90 2.51 3.16
C GLU A 181 -12.51 2.42 2.51
N GLN A 182 -12.09 1.19 2.16
CA GLN A 182 -10.85 0.94 1.42
C GLN A 182 -11.15 0.71 -0.05
N VAL A 183 -10.81 1.70 -0.86
CA VAL A 183 -11.01 1.69 -2.31
C VAL A 183 -9.69 1.44 -3.05
N ASP A 184 -9.78 0.98 -4.30
CA ASP A 184 -8.60 0.88 -5.15
C ASP A 184 -8.07 2.28 -5.50
N LYS A 185 -6.75 2.46 -5.48
CA LYS A 185 -6.11 3.75 -5.77
C LYS A 185 -6.50 4.29 -7.13
N ILE A 186 -6.60 3.44 -8.15
CA ILE A 186 -6.96 3.87 -9.51
C ILE A 186 -8.39 4.41 -9.54
N GLU A 187 -9.29 3.78 -8.78
CA GLU A 187 -10.69 4.18 -8.65
C GLU A 187 -10.84 5.50 -7.90
N PHE A 188 -10.14 5.61 -6.77
CA PHE A 188 -10.08 6.81 -5.97
C PHE A 188 -9.63 8.01 -6.81
N ASP A 189 -8.55 7.83 -7.59
CA ASP A 189 -8.03 8.88 -8.47
C ASP A 189 -9.03 9.24 -9.59
N GLN A 190 -9.73 8.25 -10.17
CA GLN A 190 -10.75 8.47 -11.19
C GLN A 190 -11.97 9.23 -10.66
N ILE A 191 -12.51 8.84 -9.50
CA ILE A 191 -13.67 9.49 -8.87
C ILE A 191 -13.31 10.93 -8.49
N ASN A 192 -12.13 11.14 -7.91
CA ASN A 192 -11.67 12.48 -7.55
C ASN A 192 -11.41 13.37 -8.77
N THR A 193 -10.92 12.81 -9.87
CA THR A 193 -10.75 13.56 -11.12
C THR A 193 -12.10 14.04 -11.64
N LYS A 194 -13.12 13.17 -11.68
CA LYS A 194 -14.49 13.53 -12.08
C LYS A 194 -15.10 14.58 -11.15
N ALA A 195 -14.98 14.40 -9.83
CA ALA A 195 -15.50 15.37 -8.87
C ALA A 195 -14.88 16.76 -9.06
N ARG A 196 -13.57 16.82 -9.35
CA ARG A 196 -12.87 18.07 -9.64
C ARG A 196 -13.34 18.71 -10.95
N GLU A 197 -13.59 17.92 -11.99
CA GLU A 197 -14.16 18.40 -13.26
C GLU A 197 -15.57 18.98 -13.07
N GLU A 198 -16.36 18.43 -12.15
CA GLU A 198 -17.68 18.92 -11.77
C GLU A 198 -17.64 20.10 -10.78
N GLY A 199 -16.46 20.53 -10.34
CA GLY A 199 -16.28 21.62 -9.37
C GLY A 199 -16.65 21.26 -7.92
N LYS A 200 -16.84 19.97 -7.62
CA LYS A 200 -17.16 19.45 -6.29
C LYS A 200 -15.89 19.30 -5.43
N LYS A 201 -16.08 19.24 -4.11
CA LYS A 201 -14.97 18.95 -3.18
C LYS A 201 -14.52 17.47 -3.34
N PRO A 202 -13.28 17.19 -3.75
CA PRO A 202 -12.78 15.82 -3.87
C PRO A 202 -12.62 15.17 -2.48
N ALA A 203 -12.63 13.85 -2.44
CA ALA A 203 -12.34 13.11 -1.23
C ALA A 203 -10.85 13.09 -0.91
N THR A 204 -10.53 13.01 0.37
CA THR A 204 -9.17 12.76 0.86
C THR A 204 -9.06 11.35 1.42
N GLY A 205 -7.89 10.73 1.26
CA GLY A 205 -7.65 9.40 1.77
C GLY A 205 -6.17 9.18 2.06
N THR A 206 -5.91 8.22 2.93
CA THR A 206 -4.56 7.80 3.32
C THR A 206 -4.23 6.45 2.69
N PRO A 207 -3.03 6.28 2.12
CA PRO A 207 -2.62 5.01 1.55
C PRO A 207 -2.57 3.92 2.64
N VAL A 208 -2.99 2.71 2.29
CA VAL A 208 -2.94 1.57 3.20
C VAL A 208 -1.98 0.53 2.67
N LEU A 209 -1.02 0.15 3.50
CA LEU A 209 -0.15 -1.00 3.23
C LEU A 209 -0.86 -2.29 3.62
N LEU A 210 -1.00 -3.22 2.68
CA LEU A 210 -1.56 -4.54 2.91
C LEU A 210 -0.52 -5.62 2.60
N GLY A 211 -0.48 -6.67 3.43
CA GLY A 211 0.27 -7.88 3.11
C GLY A 211 -0.27 -8.58 1.86
N ILE A 212 0.58 -9.31 1.14
CA ILE A 212 0.22 -9.95 -0.14
C ILE A 212 -1.00 -10.89 -0.03
N THR A 213 -1.16 -11.59 1.10
CA THR A 213 -2.33 -12.46 1.35
C THR A 213 -3.61 -11.62 1.43
N LYS A 214 -3.60 -10.54 2.21
CA LYS A 214 -4.78 -9.66 2.37
C LYS A 214 -5.08 -8.87 1.10
N ALA A 215 -4.05 -8.37 0.41
CA ALA A 215 -4.20 -7.69 -0.87
C ALA A 215 -4.81 -8.61 -1.94
N SER A 216 -4.43 -9.89 -1.96
CA SER A 216 -4.96 -10.88 -2.92
C SER A 216 -6.44 -11.21 -2.68
N LEU A 217 -6.89 -11.21 -1.41
CA LEU A 217 -8.30 -11.44 -1.06
C LEU A 217 -9.19 -10.22 -1.35
N GLN A 218 -8.62 -9.02 -1.34
CA GLN A 218 -9.34 -7.75 -1.60
C GLN A 218 -9.23 -7.27 -3.06
N THR A 219 -8.97 -8.18 -3.99
CA THR A 219 -8.99 -7.89 -5.43
C THR A 219 -10.41 -7.61 -5.93
N ARG A 220 -10.54 -6.88 -7.05
CA ARG A 220 -11.84 -6.56 -7.66
C ARG A 220 -12.60 -7.79 -8.13
N SER A 221 -11.86 -8.77 -8.63
CA SER A 221 -12.42 -10.00 -9.15
C SER A 221 -12.62 -11.01 -8.03
N PHE A 222 -13.88 -11.37 -7.81
CA PHE A 222 -14.21 -12.37 -6.80
C PHE A 222 -13.83 -13.78 -7.29
N PHE A 223 -13.73 -14.03 -8.60
CA PHE A 223 -13.20 -15.29 -9.13
C PHE A 223 -11.72 -15.47 -8.77
N SER A 224 -10.92 -14.41 -8.94
CA SER A 224 -9.50 -14.42 -8.57
C SER A 224 -9.32 -14.56 -7.07
N ALA A 225 -10.07 -13.79 -6.27
CA ALA A 225 -10.02 -13.88 -4.82
C ALA A 225 -10.43 -15.27 -4.31
N ALA A 226 -11.55 -15.82 -4.80
CA ALA A 226 -12.07 -17.12 -4.39
C ALA A 226 -11.14 -18.30 -4.77
N SER A 227 -10.33 -18.14 -5.82
CA SER A 227 -9.32 -19.13 -6.23
C SER A 227 -8.07 -19.15 -5.34
N PHE A 228 -7.84 -18.08 -4.56
CA PHE A 228 -6.66 -17.96 -3.71
C PHE A 228 -6.88 -18.66 -2.36
N GLN A 229 -7.78 -18.12 -1.53
CA GLN A 229 -8.14 -18.64 -0.20
C GLN A 229 -9.57 -18.23 0.16
N GLU A 230 -10.12 -18.80 1.24
CA GLU A 230 -11.39 -18.38 1.85
C GLU A 230 -12.60 -18.38 0.90
N THR A 231 -12.65 -19.34 -0.02
CA THR A 231 -13.64 -19.45 -1.12
C THR A 231 -15.08 -19.25 -0.65
N THR A 232 -15.50 -19.88 0.45
CA THR A 232 -16.87 -19.76 0.97
C THR A 232 -17.20 -18.31 1.36
N ARG A 233 -16.30 -17.64 2.09
CA ARG A 233 -16.51 -16.25 2.52
C ARG A 233 -16.62 -15.32 1.32
N VAL A 234 -15.70 -15.45 0.36
CA VAL A 234 -15.64 -14.61 -0.85
C VAL A 234 -16.91 -14.77 -1.69
N LEU A 235 -17.37 -16.00 -1.92
CA LEU A 235 -18.57 -16.26 -2.73
C LEU A 235 -19.86 -15.79 -2.04
N THR A 236 -19.97 -15.97 -0.72
CA THR A 236 -21.11 -15.45 0.04
C THR A 236 -21.18 -13.93 -0.03
N GLU A 237 -20.06 -13.24 0.17
CA GLU A 237 -19.99 -11.78 0.09
C GLU A 237 -20.32 -11.28 -1.33
N ALA A 238 -19.83 -11.96 -2.37
CA ALA A 238 -20.15 -11.63 -3.76
C ALA A 238 -21.64 -11.83 -4.07
N ALA A 239 -22.25 -12.90 -3.55
CA ALA A 239 -23.68 -13.18 -3.72
C ALA A 239 -24.58 -12.16 -3.01
N VAL A 240 -24.24 -11.79 -1.77
CA VAL A 240 -24.99 -10.81 -0.98
C VAL A 240 -24.95 -9.42 -1.62
N ASN A 241 -23.79 -9.02 -2.14
CA ASN A 241 -23.61 -7.73 -2.80
C ASN A 241 -24.01 -7.71 -4.27
N GLY A 242 -24.37 -8.86 -4.86
CA GLY A 242 -24.64 -8.98 -6.30
C GLY A 242 -23.46 -8.56 -7.18
N LYS A 243 -22.21 -8.86 -6.77
CA LYS A 243 -21.00 -8.42 -7.47
C LYS A 243 -20.95 -9.00 -8.90
N VAL A 244 -20.56 -8.16 -9.85
CA VAL A 244 -20.31 -8.55 -11.24
C VAL A 244 -18.81 -8.50 -11.51
N ASP A 245 -18.25 -9.58 -12.06
CA ASP A 245 -16.82 -9.66 -12.36
C ASP A 245 -16.54 -9.15 -13.79
N PRO A 246 -15.63 -8.17 -13.97
CA PRO A 246 -15.34 -7.63 -15.30
C PRO A 246 -14.38 -8.51 -16.13
N LEU A 247 -13.76 -9.55 -15.54
CA LEU A 247 -12.82 -10.47 -16.20
C LEU A 247 -11.62 -9.75 -16.85
N GLU A 248 -11.05 -8.76 -16.16
CA GLU A 248 -9.90 -7.97 -16.65
C GLU A 248 -8.54 -8.62 -16.37
N GLY A 249 -8.49 -9.61 -15.48
CA GLY A 249 -7.26 -10.25 -15.03
C GLY A 249 -6.94 -11.56 -15.76
N LEU A 250 -5.80 -12.13 -15.40
CA LEU A 250 -5.33 -13.37 -16.00
C LEU A 250 -6.10 -14.59 -15.48
N LYS A 251 -6.29 -14.67 -14.16
CA LYS A 251 -6.85 -15.85 -13.50
C LYS A 251 -8.34 -16.04 -13.84
N GLU A 252 -9.14 -14.98 -13.90
CA GLU A 252 -10.57 -15.16 -14.20
C GLU A 252 -10.77 -15.69 -15.62
N ASN A 253 -10.02 -15.16 -16.58
CA ASN A 253 -10.10 -15.63 -17.96
C ASN A 253 -9.66 -17.09 -18.10
N VAL A 254 -8.65 -17.53 -17.35
CA VAL A 254 -8.25 -18.95 -17.32
C VAL A 254 -9.37 -19.81 -16.75
N ILE A 255 -9.99 -19.40 -15.63
CA ILE A 255 -11.07 -20.16 -14.97
C ILE A 255 -12.29 -20.30 -15.89
N VAL A 256 -12.65 -19.23 -16.60
CA VAL A 256 -13.81 -19.19 -17.50
C VAL A 256 -13.50 -19.79 -18.89
N GLY A 257 -12.24 -20.05 -19.21
CA GLY A 257 -11.82 -20.61 -20.51
C GLY A 257 -11.78 -19.58 -21.64
N ARG A 258 -11.59 -18.29 -21.33
CA ARG A 258 -11.38 -17.20 -22.29
C ARG A 258 -9.89 -16.95 -22.53
N LEU A 259 -9.56 -16.26 -23.61
CA LEU A 259 -8.19 -15.79 -23.86
C LEU A 259 -7.78 -14.82 -22.76
N ILE A 260 -6.60 -15.04 -22.16
CA ILE A 260 -6.05 -14.13 -21.16
C ILE A 260 -5.71 -12.76 -21.78
N PRO A 261 -5.87 -11.66 -21.03
CA PRO A 261 -5.57 -10.30 -21.51
C PRO A 261 -4.06 -9.99 -21.51
N ALA A 262 -3.22 -10.94 -21.91
CA ALA A 262 -1.78 -10.77 -22.04
C ALA A 262 -1.24 -11.48 -23.29
N GLY A 263 -0.09 -11.04 -23.77
CA GLY A 263 0.56 -11.62 -24.96
C GLY A 263 -0.35 -11.58 -26.19
N THR A 264 -0.55 -12.75 -26.82
CA THR A 264 -1.40 -12.88 -28.02
C THR A 264 -2.87 -12.57 -27.75
N GLY A 265 -3.36 -12.83 -26.54
CA GLY A 265 -4.75 -12.54 -26.16
C GLY A 265 -5.02 -11.03 -26.10
N ALA A 266 -4.07 -10.24 -25.58
CA ALA A 266 -4.16 -8.77 -25.59
C ALA A 266 -4.15 -8.21 -27.02
N SER A 267 -3.27 -8.74 -27.90
CA SER A 267 -3.23 -8.35 -29.31
C SER A 267 -4.55 -8.66 -30.02
N MET A 268 -5.12 -9.83 -29.80
CA MET A 268 -6.42 -10.22 -30.36
C MET A 268 -7.56 -9.36 -29.84
N ALA A 269 -7.55 -9.00 -28.54
CA ALA A 269 -8.54 -8.10 -27.95
C ALA A 269 -8.48 -6.71 -28.62
N LYS A 270 -7.28 -6.16 -28.82
CA LYS A 270 -7.09 -4.88 -29.50
C LYS A 270 -7.59 -4.90 -30.95
N ILE A 271 -7.31 -6.00 -31.68
CA ILE A 271 -7.81 -6.18 -33.05
C ILE A 271 -9.34 -6.24 -33.07
N ARG A 272 -9.95 -6.99 -32.15
CA ARG A 272 -11.42 -7.04 -32.02
C ARG A 272 -12.01 -5.67 -31.70
N GLU A 273 -11.40 -4.92 -30.79
CA GLU A 273 -11.88 -3.57 -30.45
C GLU A 273 -11.87 -2.64 -31.68
N VAL A 274 -10.81 -2.68 -32.48
CA VAL A 274 -10.72 -1.91 -33.73
C VAL A 274 -11.76 -2.37 -34.75
N ALA A 275 -11.97 -3.69 -34.89
CA ALA A 275 -12.99 -4.24 -35.78
C ALA A 275 -14.39 -3.78 -35.37
N VAL A 276 -14.75 -3.92 -34.08
CA VAL A 276 -16.05 -3.51 -33.55
C VAL A 276 -16.29 -2.00 -33.71
N LYS A 277 -15.26 -1.17 -33.48
CA LYS A 277 -15.35 0.29 -33.72
C LYS A 277 -15.62 0.60 -35.19
N ARG A 278 -14.96 -0.10 -36.12
CA ARG A 278 -15.20 0.07 -37.56
C ARG A 278 -16.58 -0.39 -37.97
N ASP A 279 -17.03 -1.55 -37.48
CA ASP A 279 -18.36 -2.08 -37.76
C ASP A 279 -19.44 -1.12 -37.27
N LYS A 280 -19.25 -0.52 -36.09
CA LYS A 280 -20.17 0.50 -35.55
C LYS A 280 -20.23 1.75 -36.42
N LEU A 281 -19.08 2.27 -36.87
CA LEU A 281 -19.04 3.44 -37.78
C LEU A 281 -19.75 3.15 -39.11
N ILE A 282 -19.59 1.95 -39.66
CA ILE A 282 -20.26 1.54 -40.90
C ILE A 282 -21.78 1.45 -40.70
N LEU A 283 -22.23 0.93 -39.55
CA LEU A 283 -23.64 0.91 -39.18
C LEU A 283 -24.21 2.33 -39.05
N ASP A 284 -23.51 3.22 -38.34
CA ASP A 284 -23.93 4.62 -38.17
C ASP A 284 -24.01 5.36 -39.51
N GLU A 285 -23.08 5.10 -40.45
CA GLU A 285 -23.12 5.65 -41.80
C GLU A 285 -24.28 5.09 -42.64
N ARG A 286 -24.57 3.79 -42.52
CA ARG A 286 -25.71 3.15 -43.21
C ARG A 286 -27.05 3.66 -42.68
N GLU A 287 -27.18 3.85 -41.37
CA GLU A 287 -28.38 4.44 -40.77
C GLU A 287 -28.60 5.88 -41.26
N LYS A 288 -27.52 6.68 -41.34
CA LYS A 288 -27.57 8.03 -41.92
C LYS A 288 -27.97 8.01 -43.39
N GLN A 289 -27.45 7.07 -44.18
CA GLN A 289 -27.80 6.94 -45.60
C GLN A 289 -29.26 6.46 -45.79
N ALA A 290 -29.72 5.52 -44.97
CA ALA A 290 -31.10 5.03 -45.00
C ALA A 290 -32.12 6.13 -44.61
N ALA A 291 -31.75 7.03 -43.70
CA ALA A 291 -32.57 8.18 -43.33
C ALA A 291 -32.65 9.27 -44.42
N ILE A 292 -31.75 9.26 -45.41
CA ILE A 292 -31.71 10.25 -46.51
C ILE A 292 -32.52 9.78 -47.73
N VAL A 293 -32.85 8.49 -47.85
CA VAL A 293 -33.71 7.99 -48.94
C VAL A 293 -35.18 8.26 -48.58
N PRO A 294 -35.91 9.12 -49.31
CA PRO A 294 -37.34 9.29 -49.08
C PRO A 294 -38.07 8.01 -49.47
N ALA A 295 -39.10 7.65 -48.69
CA ALA A 295 -40.02 6.57 -49.01
C ALA A 295 -40.49 6.69 -50.46
N ALA A 296 -40.30 5.63 -51.25
CA ALA A 296 -40.80 5.58 -52.62
C ALA A 296 -42.31 5.88 -52.62
N PRO A 297 -42.81 6.69 -53.57
CA PRO A 297 -44.23 7.01 -53.62
C PRO A 297 -45.03 5.70 -53.81
N GLU A 298 -46.04 5.50 -52.97
CA GLU A 298 -47.00 4.41 -53.10
C GLU A 298 -47.58 4.41 -54.52
N VAL A 299 -47.35 3.33 -55.24
CA VAL A 299 -47.98 3.11 -56.54
C VAL A 299 -49.44 2.77 -56.26
N GLU A 300 -50.36 3.70 -56.56
CA GLU A 300 -51.79 3.45 -56.48
C GLU A 300 -52.17 2.20 -57.29
N PRO A 301 -52.96 1.27 -56.73
CA PRO A 301 -53.42 0.11 -57.49
C PRO A 301 -54.38 0.56 -58.59
N LEU A 302 -53.98 0.30 -59.84
CA LEU A 302 -54.81 0.47 -61.04
C LEU A 302 -56.21 -0.15 -60.82
N ALA A 303 -57.23 0.71 -60.82
CA ALA A 303 -58.62 0.28 -60.76
C ALA A 303 -58.97 -0.56 -61.99
N LEU A 304 -59.51 -1.76 -61.75
CA LEU A 304 -60.08 -2.61 -62.80
C LEU A 304 -61.28 -1.90 -63.45
N PRO A 305 -61.42 -1.96 -64.78
CA PRO A 305 -62.57 -1.35 -65.45
C PRO A 305 -63.87 -2.06 -65.04
N PRO A 306 -64.99 -1.34 -64.91
CA PRO A 306 -66.27 -1.94 -64.55
C PRO A 306 -66.77 -2.86 -65.67
N ALA A 307 -67.35 -3.99 -65.27
CA ALA A 307 -68.06 -4.89 -66.17
C ALA A 307 -69.54 -4.47 -66.30
N GLU A 308 -70.02 -4.52 -67.54
CA GLU A 308 -71.36 -4.21 -68.09
C GLU A 308 -71.74 -2.72 -68.27
#